data_AF-A0A2E1Q3Q0-F1
#
_entry.id   AF-A0A2E1Q3Q0-F1
#
_cell.length_a   1.000
_cell.length_b   1.000
_cell.length_c   1.000
_cell.angle_alpha   90.00
_cell.angle_beta   90.00
_cell.angle_gamma   90.00
#
_symmetry.space_group_name_H-M   'P 1'
#
loop_
_entity.id
_entity.type
_entity.pdbx_description
1 polymer ?
#
loop_
_entity_poly.entity_id
_entity_poly.type
_entity_poly.pdbx_seq_one_letter_code
_entity_poly.pdbx_strand_id
1 'polypeptide(L)'
;MLNWISPKILAKSTRKISTDFLKQNGLEIVSEWYHSPYGVDFFMWKNGNGEVIKFQLSVMGQVTEWSLNAPLQTGMILEEEAMAGGPLAYEASEKIQYDLEPQSSTLIYAHQILLGMSDLNATLQKTLTEGLESGGVSLSRRPQKGFLSYLKSLFLRK
;
A
#
# COMPACT_ATOMS: atom_id res chain seq x y z
N MET A 1 18.45 10.26 -21.72
CA MET A 1 18.51 10.73 -20.32
C MET A 1 17.08 10.69 -19.81
N LEU A 2 16.67 9.65 -19.08
CA LEU A 2 15.31 9.59 -18.51
C LEU A 2 15.20 10.69 -17.45
N ASN A 3 14.20 11.57 -17.56
CA ASN A 3 13.89 12.53 -16.51
C ASN A 3 13.29 11.76 -15.32
N TRP A 4 14.06 11.60 -14.25
CA TRP A 4 13.56 11.03 -12.99
C TRP A 4 12.59 12.05 -12.39
N ILE A 5 11.30 11.70 -12.29
CA ILE A 5 10.30 12.58 -11.67
C ILE A 5 10.59 12.62 -10.17
N SER A 6 10.81 13.82 -9.62
CA SER A 6 11.14 13.93 -8.19
C SER A 6 9.98 13.43 -7.29
N PRO A 7 10.28 12.80 -6.14
CA PRO A 7 9.27 12.35 -5.17
C PRO A 7 8.29 13.46 -4.77
N LYS A 8 8.77 14.71 -4.69
CA LYS A 8 7.95 15.88 -4.38
C LYS A 8 6.89 16.17 -5.44
N ILE A 9 7.20 15.98 -6.72
CA ILE A 9 6.23 16.15 -7.81
C ILE A 9 5.18 15.04 -7.70
N LEU A 10 5.63 13.78 -7.56
CA LEU A 10 4.74 12.63 -7.40
C LEU A 10 3.76 12.83 -6.24
N ALA A 11 4.28 13.17 -5.06
CA ALA A 11 3.48 13.38 -3.87
C ALA A 11 2.43 14.50 -4.04
N LYS A 12 2.83 15.60 -4.68
CA LYS A 12 1.95 16.74 -4.93
C LYS A 12 0.90 16.48 -6.00
N SER A 13 1.08 15.51 -6.87
CA SER A 13 0.09 15.13 -7.89
C SER A 13 -0.80 13.97 -7.45
N THR A 14 -0.42 13.23 -6.41
CA THR A 14 -1.26 12.17 -5.84
C THR A 14 -2.52 12.76 -5.19
N ARG A 15 -3.69 12.28 -5.62
CA ARG A 15 -5.00 12.70 -5.10
C ARG A 15 -5.83 11.52 -4.67
N LYS A 16 -6.70 11.70 -3.68
CA LYS A 16 -7.70 10.69 -3.33
C LYS A 16 -8.68 10.48 -4.49
N ILE A 17 -8.85 9.23 -4.91
CA ILE A 17 -9.76 8.83 -6.00
C ILE A 17 -10.97 8.09 -5.47
N SER A 18 -10.78 7.19 -4.50
CA SER A 18 -11.88 6.38 -3.95
C SER A 18 -11.82 6.30 -2.42
N THR A 19 -12.98 6.07 -1.83
CA THR A 19 -13.14 5.63 -0.45
C THR A 19 -14.25 4.59 -0.41
N ASP A 20 -13.88 3.37 -0.04
CA ASP A 20 -14.78 2.24 0.03
C ASP A 20 -14.95 1.78 1.48
N PHE A 21 -16.17 1.38 1.82
CA PHE A 21 -16.54 0.96 3.17
C PHE A 21 -16.91 -0.53 3.14
N LEU A 22 -16.12 -1.35 3.82
CA LEU A 22 -16.33 -2.77 3.95
C LEU A 22 -16.85 -3.06 5.37
N LYS A 23 -18.04 -3.66 5.46
CA LYS A 23 -18.58 -4.15 6.73
C LYS A 23 -18.77 -5.66 6.64
N GLN A 24 -18.10 -6.41 7.51
CA GLN A 24 -18.30 -7.86 7.59
C GLN A 24 -18.13 -8.34 9.04
N ASN A 25 -19.08 -9.13 9.53
CA ASN A 25 -19.08 -9.71 10.88
C ASN A 25 -18.88 -8.68 12.01
N GLY A 26 -19.46 -7.47 11.86
CA GLY A 26 -19.33 -6.39 12.84
C GLY A 26 -17.99 -5.64 12.81
N LEU A 27 -17.08 -5.99 11.91
CA LEU A 27 -15.85 -5.25 11.65
C LEU A 27 -16.08 -4.28 10.50
N GLU A 28 -15.70 -3.02 10.72
CA GLU A 28 -15.70 -1.97 9.71
C GLU A 28 -14.28 -1.69 9.25
N ILE A 29 -14.07 -1.70 7.94
CA ILE A 29 -12.83 -1.29 7.28
C ILE A 29 -13.15 -0.19 6.28
N VAL A 30 -12.35 0.85 6.29
CA VAL A 30 -12.36 1.90 5.27
C VAL A 30 -11.11 1.73 4.43
N SER A 31 -11.26 1.50 3.12
CA SER A 31 -10.15 1.55 2.18
C SER A 31 -10.17 2.85 1.41
N GLU A 32 -9.03 3.50 1.32
CA GLU A 32 -8.85 4.71 0.54
C GLU A 32 -7.81 4.46 -0.54
N TRP A 33 -8.10 4.89 -1.75
CA TRP A 33 -7.17 4.84 -2.88
C TRP A 33 -6.83 6.25 -3.30
N TYR A 34 -5.53 6.50 -3.47
CA TYR A 34 -4.99 7.73 -3.99
C TYR A 34 -4.13 7.40 -5.21
N HIS A 35 -4.24 8.23 -6.24
CA HIS A 35 -3.58 8.01 -7.52
C HIS A 35 -2.89 9.28 -8.00
N SER A 36 -1.77 9.10 -8.70
CA SER A 36 -1.06 10.14 -9.44
C SER A 36 -0.97 9.74 -10.91
N PRO A 37 -1.18 10.68 -11.85
CA PRO A 37 -1.00 10.42 -13.28
C PRO A 37 0.46 10.08 -13.66
N TYR A 38 1.39 10.21 -12.72
CA TYR A 38 2.79 9.84 -12.87
C TYR A 38 3.09 8.49 -12.22
N GLY A 39 2.17 7.53 -12.28
CA GLY A 39 2.41 6.13 -11.86
C GLY A 39 2.64 5.96 -10.35
N VAL A 40 1.86 6.64 -9.53
CA VAL A 40 1.81 6.37 -8.09
C VAL A 40 0.41 5.93 -7.70
N ASP A 41 0.32 4.79 -7.01
CA ASP A 41 -0.89 4.30 -6.39
C ASP A 41 -0.64 4.08 -4.91
N PHE A 42 -1.45 4.72 -4.08
CA PHE A 42 -1.40 4.57 -2.64
C PHE A 42 -2.73 4.05 -2.13
N PHE A 43 -2.71 2.85 -1.56
CA PHE A 43 -3.85 2.24 -0.91
C PHE A 43 -3.64 2.25 0.59
N MET A 44 -4.67 2.65 1.33
CA MET A 44 -4.64 2.69 2.78
C MET A 44 -5.91 2.08 3.34
N TRP A 45 -5.73 1.20 4.33
CA TRP A 45 -6.84 0.58 5.04
C TRP A 45 -6.86 1.05 6.48
N LYS A 46 -8.05 1.41 6.95
CA LYS A 46 -8.32 1.86 8.32
C LYS A 46 -9.38 0.97 8.95
N ASN A 47 -9.29 0.74 10.26
CA ASN A 47 -10.37 0.10 11.01
C ASN A 47 -11.54 1.08 11.27
N GLY A 48 -12.63 0.59 11.88
CA GLY A 48 -13.80 1.42 12.24
C GLY A 48 -13.50 2.57 13.22
N ASN A 49 -12.36 2.54 13.91
CA ASN A 49 -11.89 3.64 14.76
C ASN A 49 -11.05 4.68 14.00
N GLY A 50 -10.83 4.47 12.69
CA GLY A 50 -10.01 5.34 11.84
C GLY A 50 -8.50 5.07 11.96
N GLU A 51 -8.07 4.05 12.68
CA GLU A 51 -6.65 3.71 12.82
C GLU A 51 -6.15 2.99 11.56
N VAL A 52 -4.99 3.38 11.04
CA VAL A 52 -4.35 2.72 9.88
C VAL A 52 -3.88 1.33 10.29
N ILE A 53 -4.29 0.33 9.52
CA ILE A 53 -3.98 -1.09 9.79
C ILE A 53 -3.08 -1.71 8.73
N LYS A 54 -3.09 -1.12 7.53
CA LYS A 54 -2.25 -1.49 6.39
C LYS A 54 -2.16 -0.30 5.44
N PHE A 55 -1.05 -0.18 4.73
CA PHE A 55 -0.96 0.61 3.52
C PHE A 55 -0.03 -0.05 2.50
N GLN A 56 -0.25 0.28 1.24
CA GLN A 56 0.58 -0.13 0.12
C GLN A 56 0.81 1.10 -0.77
N LEU A 57 2.06 1.43 -1.02
CA LEU A 57 2.46 2.45 -1.96
C LEU A 57 3.17 1.78 -3.14
N SER A 58 2.60 1.91 -4.33
CA SER A 58 3.23 1.55 -5.60
C SER A 58 3.74 2.81 -6.28
N VAL A 59 4.98 2.77 -6.75
CA VAL A 59 5.61 3.85 -7.51
C VAL A 59 6.33 3.24 -8.70
N MET A 60 5.79 3.45 -9.90
CA MET A 60 6.35 2.90 -11.15
C MET A 60 6.65 1.40 -11.05
N GLY A 61 5.72 0.64 -10.47
CA GLY A 61 5.84 -0.79 -10.25
C GLY A 61 6.63 -1.19 -8.99
N GLN A 62 7.38 -0.29 -8.32
CA GLN A 62 8.01 -0.60 -7.04
C GLN A 62 6.99 -0.48 -5.90
N VAL A 63 6.93 -1.50 -5.05
CA VAL A 63 5.96 -1.58 -3.96
C VAL A 63 6.66 -1.37 -2.61
N THR A 64 6.04 -0.59 -1.75
CA THR A 64 6.27 -0.56 -0.31
C THR A 64 4.98 -0.93 0.41
N GLU A 65 5.00 -1.98 1.21
CA GLU A 65 3.85 -2.44 1.98
C GLU A 65 4.17 -2.47 3.48
N TRP A 66 3.28 -1.86 4.26
CA TRP A 66 3.31 -1.94 5.71
C TRP A 66 1.98 -2.44 6.24
N SER A 67 2.03 -3.25 7.30
CA SER A 67 0.85 -3.76 7.99
C SER A 67 1.15 -3.90 9.48
N LEU A 68 0.12 -3.81 10.32
CA LEU A 68 0.24 -4.10 11.75
C LEU A 68 0.68 -5.55 12.02
N ASN A 69 0.42 -6.47 11.09
CA ASN A 69 0.54 -7.91 11.30
C ASN A 69 1.56 -8.59 10.39
N ALA A 70 2.31 -7.82 9.62
CA ALA A 70 3.37 -8.30 8.76
C ALA A 70 4.59 -7.40 8.92
N PRO A 71 5.81 -7.92 8.70
CA PRO A 71 6.98 -7.06 8.58
C PRO A 71 6.76 -6.07 7.43
N LEU A 72 7.47 -4.93 7.49
CA LEU A 72 7.59 -4.04 6.35
C LEU A 72 8.19 -4.80 5.17
N GLN A 73 7.62 -4.63 3.97
CA GLN A 73 8.08 -5.30 2.76
C GLN A 73 8.27 -4.29 1.63
N THR A 74 9.24 -4.56 0.76
CA THR A 74 9.34 -3.93 -0.55
C THR A 74 9.27 -5.00 -1.64
N GLY A 75 8.99 -4.59 -2.87
CA GLY A 75 8.96 -5.52 -4.00
C GLY A 75 8.70 -4.81 -5.32
N MET A 76 8.34 -5.59 -6.33
CA MET A 76 7.93 -5.09 -7.64
C MET A 76 6.66 -5.77 -8.13
N ILE A 77 5.82 -5.01 -8.82
CA ILE A 77 4.71 -5.52 -9.62
C ILE A 77 5.30 -6.11 -10.90
N LEU A 78 4.97 -7.37 -11.16
CA LEU A 78 5.29 -8.09 -12.39
C LEU A 78 4.00 -8.34 -13.15
N GLU A 79 4.03 -8.05 -14.43
CA GLU A 79 2.98 -8.43 -15.37
C GLU A 79 3.30 -9.86 -15.85
N GLU A 80 2.48 -10.83 -15.47
CA GLU A 80 2.52 -12.18 -16.03
C GLU A 80 1.50 -12.24 -17.17
N GLU A 81 1.99 -12.36 -18.41
CA GLU A 81 1.15 -12.70 -19.57
C GLU A 81 0.79 -14.19 -19.49
N ALA A 82 -0.43 -14.50 -19.03
CA ALA A 82 -0.94 -15.85 -19.13
C ALA A 82 -1.50 -16.07 -20.55
N MET A 83 -1.00 -17.08 -21.26
CA MET A 83 -1.66 -17.57 -22.48
C MET A 83 -2.98 -18.24 -22.08
N ALA A 84 -4.07 -17.48 -22.02
CA ALA A 84 -5.39 -18.02 -21.80
C ALA A 84 -5.91 -18.66 -23.10
N GLY A 85 -5.52 -19.92 -23.34
CA GLY A 85 -6.28 -20.89 -24.14
C GLY A 85 -6.69 -20.55 -25.59
N GLY A 86 -6.18 -19.48 -26.20
CA GLY A 86 -6.49 -19.12 -27.59
C GLY A 86 -5.73 -17.90 -28.10
N PRO A 87 -5.63 -17.70 -29.43
CA PRO A 87 -4.78 -16.69 -30.06
C PRO A 87 -5.18 -15.22 -29.82
N LEU A 88 -6.23 -14.95 -29.02
CA LEU A 88 -6.79 -13.60 -28.83
C LEU A 88 -7.18 -13.27 -27.37
N ALA A 89 -6.87 -14.11 -26.38
CA ALA A 89 -7.17 -13.85 -24.98
C ALA A 89 -5.86 -13.80 -24.17
N TYR A 90 -5.31 -12.60 -24.03
CA TYR A 90 -4.28 -12.31 -23.04
C TYR A 90 -4.99 -11.76 -21.81
N GLU A 91 -5.03 -12.54 -20.72
CA GLU A 91 -5.32 -11.99 -19.40
C GLU A 91 -3.98 -11.64 -18.76
N ALA A 92 -3.66 -10.35 -18.72
CA ALA A 92 -2.53 -9.87 -17.93
C ALA A 92 -2.90 -10.01 -16.46
N SER A 93 -2.14 -10.82 -15.73
CA SER A 93 -2.26 -10.90 -14.28
C SER A 93 -1.11 -10.14 -13.63
N GLU A 94 -1.44 -9.17 -12.78
CA GLU A 94 -0.44 -8.46 -11.99
C GLU A 94 -0.13 -9.25 -10.73
N LYS A 95 1.16 -9.44 -10.45
CA LYS A 95 1.63 -10.13 -9.24
C LYS A 95 2.75 -9.35 -8.60
N ILE A 96 2.65 -9.17 -7.29
CA ILE A 96 3.74 -8.57 -6.51
C ILE A 96 4.76 -9.65 -6.16
N GLN A 97 5.99 -9.44 -6.61
CA GLN A 97 7.16 -10.18 -6.15
C GLN A 97 7.87 -9.36 -5.08
N TYR A 98 7.77 -9.82 -3.83
CA TYR A 98 8.47 -9.19 -2.70
C TYR A 98 9.96 -9.50 -2.70
N ASP A 99 10.74 -8.52 -2.25
CA ASP A 99 12.17 -8.68 -2.01
C ASP A 99 12.41 -9.63 -0.82
N LEU A 100 13.60 -10.26 -0.80
CA LEU A 100 14.03 -11.07 0.35
C LEU A 100 14.19 -10.20 1.60
N GLU A 101 14.70 -8.99 1.42
CA GLU A 101 14.85 -7.97 2.46
C GLU A 101 14.38 -6.62 1.94
N PRO A 102 13.73 -5.78 2.78
CA PRO A 102 13.29 -4.45 2.37
C PRO A 102 14.42 -3.58 1.85
N GLN A 103 14.20 -2.97 0.69
CA GLN A 103 15.18 -2.12 0.01
C GLN A 103 15.14 -0.69 0.54
N SER A 104 16.22 -0.24 1.17
CA SER A 104 16.31 1.08 1.80
C SER A 104 16.02 2.24 0.85
N SER A 105 16.44 2.15 -0.42
CA SER A 105 16.16 3.16 -1.44
C SER A 105 14.66 3.32 -1.68
N THR A 106 13.94 2.21 -1.82
CA THR A 106 12.49 2.18 -1.98
C THR A 106 11.79 2.77 -0.75
N LEU A 107 12.26 2.44 0.45
CA LEU A 107 11.70 2.97 1.70
C LEU A 107 11.92 4.49 1.85
N ILE A 108 13.11 4.99 1.53
CA ILE A 108 13.41 6.44 1.54
C ILE A 108 12.51 7.16 0.53
N TYR A 109 12.32 6.58 -0.64
CA TYR A 109 11.47 7.14 -1.69
C TYR A 109 10.00 7.19 -1.25
N ALA A 110 9.50 6.10 -0.67
CA ALA A 110 8.17 6.01 -0.10
C ALA A 110 7.95 7.05 1.01
N HIS A 111 8.91 7.19 1.93
CA HIS A 111 8.87 8.17 3.00
C HIS A 111 8.74 9.60 2.45
N GLN A 112 9.53 9.96 1.45
CA GLN A 112 9.47 11.29 0.82
C GLN A 112 8.13 11.55 0.13
N ILE A 113 7.52 10.54 -0.47
CA ILE A 113 6.21 10.67 -1.10
C ILE A 113 5.13 10.88 -0.04
N LEU A 114 5.05 10.00 0.96
CA LEU A 114 4.03 10.06 2.00
C LEU A 114 4.05 11.41 2.76
N LEU A 115 5.23 11.92 3.08
CA LEU A 115 5.40 13.22 3.73
C LEU A 115 4.97 14.39 2.83
N GLY A 116 5.03 14.23 1.51
CA GLY A 116 4.69 15.26 0.53
C GLY A 116 3.25 15.26 0.05
N MET A 117 2.45 14.24 0.39
CA MET A 117 1.08 14.07 -0.11
C MET A 117 0.13 15.08 0.55
N SER A 118 -0.38 16.03 -0.23
CA SER A 118 -1.23 17.13 0.27
C SER A 118 -2.58 16.68 0.82
N ASP A 119 -3.10 15.57 0.31
CA ASP A 119 -4.43 15.06 0.69
C ASP A 119 -4.41 14.30 2.02
N LEU A 120 -3.22 14.01 2.54
CA LEU A 120 -3.04 13.43 3.87
C LEU A 120 -2.84 14.58 4.88
N ASN A 121 -3.60 14.54 5.98
CA ASN A 121 -3.34 15.48 7.08
C ASN A 121 -2.03 15.14 7.79
N ALA A 122 -1.46 16.10 8.51
CA ALA A 122 -0.15 15.95 9.17
C ALA A 122 -0.09 14.78 10.15
N THR A 123 -1.17 14.49 10.86
CA THR A 123 -1.24 13.33 11.77
C THR A 123 -1.10 12.02 11.01
N LEU A 124 -1.80 11.90 9.89
CA LEU A 124 -1.79 10.70 9.07
C LEU A 124 -0.43 10.52 8.36
N GLN A 125 0.13 11.59 7.81
CA GLN A 125 1.49 11.58 7.25
C GLN A 125 2.49 11.03 8.28
N LYS A 126 2.45 11.57 9.50
CA LYS A 126 3.30 11.12 10.61
C LYS A 126 3.09 9.64 10.94
N THR A 127 1.84 9.18 11.08
CA THR A 127 1.54 7.76 11.35
C THR A 127 2.10 6.84 10.27
N LEU A 128 1.98 7.21 9.00
CA LEU A 128 2.45 6.39 7.89
C LEU A 128 3.98 6.36 7.82
N THR A 129 4.65 7.49 8.04
CA THR A 129 6.12 7.55 8.06
C THR A 129 6.71 6.81 9.26
N GLU A 130 6.12 6.91 10.45
CA GLU A 130 6.50 6.12 11.63
C GLU A 130 6.30 4.61 11.39
N GLY A 131 5.27 4.24 10.60
CA GLY A 131 5.08 2.87 10.13
C GLY A 131 6.28 2.35 9.35
N LEU A 132 6.85 3.16 8.43
CA LEU A 132 8.05 2.81 7.69
C LEU A 132 9.29 2.71 8.59
N GLU A 133 9.47 3.65 9.52
CA GLU A 133 10.63 3.69 10.41
C GLU A 133 10.65 2.53 11.42
N SER A 134 9.47 2.09 11.87
CA SER A 134 9.34 0.99 12.83
C SER A 134 9.54 -0.40 12.23
N GLY A 135 9.68 -0.53 10.90
CA GLY A 135 9.96 -1.81 10.24
C GLY A 135 8.78 -2.81 10.22
N GLY A 136 7.58 -2.37 10.62
CA GLY A 136 6.41 -3.25 10.79
C GLY A 136 6.41 -4.01 12.11
N VAL A 137 5.21 -4.31 12.61
CA VAL A 137 4.90 -4.88 13.94
C VAL A 137 5.21 -3.95 15.13
N SER A 138 4.36 -2.93 15.32
CA SER A 138 4.25 -2.19 16.60
C SER A 138 3.41 -3.00 17.60
N LEU A 139 4.04 -3.49 18.67
CA LEU A 139 3.45 -4.34 19.73
C LEU A 139 2.52 -3.61 20.71
N SER A 140 2.21 -2.33 20.50
CA SER A 140 1.51 -1.53 21.53
C SER A 140 0.00 -1.78 21.60
N ARG A 141 -0.63 -2.38 20.58
CA ARG A 141 -2.06 -2.73 20.61
C ARG A 141 -2.29 -4.06 19.91
N ARG A 142 -2.48 -5.13 20.69
CA ARG A 142 -2.88 -6.43 20.13
C ARG A 142 -4.25 -6.28 19.46
N PRO A 143 -4.37 -6.49 18.14
CA PRO A 143 -5.67 -6.51 17.48
C PRO A 143 -6.57 -7.59 18.08
N GLN A 144 -7.88 -7.35 18.11
CA GLN A 144 -8.86 -8.30 18.64
C GLN A 144 -8.76 -9.66 17.90
N LYS A 145 -8.97 -10.76 18.63
CA LYS A 145 -8.78 -12.14 18.15
C LYS A 145 -9.54 -12.50 16.85
N GLY A 146 -10.59 -11.77 16.47
CA GLY A 146 -11.29 -11.94 15.18
C GLY A 146 -10.77 -11.05 14.04
N PHE A 147 -10.22 -9.89 14.36
CA PHE A 147 -9.72 -8.92 13.38
C PHE A 147 -8.54 -9.47 12.59
N LEU A 148 -7.62 -10.17 13.26
CA LEU A 148 -6.48 -10.81 12.62
C LEU A 148 -6.87 -11.87 11.59
N SER A 149 -7.84 -12.71 11.92
CA SER A 149 -8.34 -13.74 11.01
C SER A 149 -9.02 -13.11 9.79
N TYR A 150 -9.70 -11.99 10.00
CA TYR A 150 -10.36 -11.24 8.95
C TYR A 150 -9.36 -10.55 8.01
N LEU A 151 -8.35 -9.86 8.53
CA LEU A 151 -7.31 -9.24 7.69
C LEU A 151 -6.54 -10.29 6.89
N LYS A 152 -6.27 -11.46 7.48
CA LYS A 152 -5.73 -12.60 6.72
C LYS A 152 -6.67 -13.02 5.59
N SER A 153 -7.99 -13.12 5.83
CA SER A 153 -8.94 -13.47 4.76
C SER A 153 -9.11 -12.41 3.67
N LEU A 154 -8.84 -11.14 3.97
CA LEU A 154 -8.92 -10.02 3.04
C LEU A 154 -7.66 -9.87 2.19
N PHE A 155 -6.49 -10.07 2.80
CA PHE A 155 -5.20 -9.76 2.18
C PHE A 155 -4.38 -10.99 1.75
N LEU A 156 -4.77 -12.21 2.16
CA LEU A 156 -4.11 -13.46 1.73
C LEU A 156 -4.91 -14.26 0.70
N ARG A 157 -6.00 -13.71 0.14
CA ARG A 157 -6.60 -14.30 -1.08
C ARG A 157 -5.71 -13.94 -2.26
N LYS A 158 -4.75 -14.83 -2.53
CA LYS A 158 -4.16 -15.02 -3.86
C LYS A 158 -5.11 -15.85 -4.70
#